data_AF-A0A4Q3VLI9-F1
#
_entry.id   AF-A0A4Q3VLI9-F1
#
_cell.length_a   1.000
_cell.length_b   1.000
_cell.length_c   1.000
_cell.angle_alpha   90.00
_cell.angle_beta   90.00
_cell.angle_gamma   90.00
#
_symmetry.space_group_name_H-M   'P 1'
#
loop_
_entity.id
_entity.type
_entity.pdbx_description
1 polymer ?
#
loop_
_entity_poly.entity_id
_entity_poly.type
_entity_poly.pdbx_seq_one_letter_code
_entity_poly.pdbx_strand_id
1 'polypeptide(L)'
;MDAILVTILILFINTFLIRVFMQKYQALSQSYLWLLFAVHAILCTVYTLYAAATASDSVQYFNISSSTKNWFSLWGTSTTFIYFLSWPFTYLFNLGYLATMIIFSGSLRI
;
A
#
# COMPACT_ATOMS: atom_id res chain seq x y z
N MET A 1 -1.82 -5.75 14.40
CA MET A 1 -2.83 -6.83 14.18
C MET A 1 -3.50 -6.60 12.83
N ASP A 2 -4.04 -5.40 12.64
CA ASP A 2 -4.30 -4.74 11.35
C ASP A 2 -3.30 -5.04 10.21
N ALA A 3 -1.99 -4.95 10.41
CA ALA A 3 -1.01 -5.21 9.35
C ALA A 3 -1.08 -6.65 8.81
N ILE A 4 -1.29 -7.64 9.67
CA ILE A 4 -1.46 -9.04 9.28
C ILE A 4 -2.78 -9.20 8.49
N LEU A 5 -3.86 -8.60 8.98
CA LEU A 5 -5.16 -8.61 8.32
C LEU A 5 -5.08 -7.99 6.92
N VAL A 6 -4.43 -6.84 6.79
CA VAL A 6 -4.22 -6.15 5.50
C VAL A 6 -3.39 -7.00 4.55
N THR A 7 -2.31 -7.64 5.01
CA THR A 7 -1.53 -8.57 4.19
C THR A 7 -2.37 -9.73 3.68
N ILE A 8 -3.19 -10.33 4.54
CA ILE A 8 -4.12 -11.40 4.14
C ILE A 8 -5.10 -10.89 3.08
N LEU A 9 -5.69 -9.70 3.29
CA LEU A 9 -6.61 -9.10 2.33
C LEU A 9 -5.94 -8.84 0.97
N ILE A 10 -4.71 -8.31 0.97
CA ILE A 10 -3.92 -8.10 -0.25
C ILE A 10 -3.66 -9.43 -0.97
N LEU A 11 -3.31 -10.49 -0.24
CA LEU A 11 -3.13 -11.82 -0.83
C LEU A 11 -4.41 -12.36 -1.46
N PHE A 12 -5.56 -12.17 -0.81
CA PHE A 12 -6.87 -12.55 -1.36
C PHE A 12 -7.20 -11.75 -2.62
N ILE A 13 -7.08 -10.42 -2.58
CA ILE A 13 -7.32 -9.54 -3.73
C ILE A 13 -6.37 -9.91 -4.88
N ASN A 14 -5.07 -10.08 -4.62
CA ASN A 14 -4.09 -10.47 -5.63
C ASN A 14 -4.45 -11.83 -6.27
N THR A 15 -4.79 -12.83 -5.45
CA THR A 15 -5.20 -14.15 -5.95
C THR A 15 -6.46 -14.05 -6.82
N PHE A 16 -7.44 -13.25 -6.39
CA PHE A 16 -8.65 -13.01 -7.15
C PHE A 16 -8.35 -12.33 -8.50
N LEU A 17 -7.55 -11.26 -8.49
CA LEU A 17 -7.15 -10.54 -9.69
C LEU A 17 -6.41 -11.45 -10.66
N ILE A 18 -5.42 -12.24 -10.19
CA ILE A 18 -4.70 -13.22 -11.02
C ILE A 18 -5.71 -14.14 -11.71
N ARG A 19 -6.68 -14.72 -10.99
CA ARG A 19 -7.69 -15.61 -11.60
C ARG A 19 -8.52 -14.90 -12.67
N VAL A 20 -8.98 -13.68 -12.41
CA VAL A 20 -9.76 -12.89 -13.38
C VAL A 20 -8.93 -12.55 -14.62
N PHE A 21 -7.68 -12.12 -14.45
CA PHE A 21 -6.79 -11.79 -15.55
C PHE A 21 -6.45 -13.03 -16.39
N MET A 22 -6.18 -14.17 -15.76
CA MET A 22 -5.90 -15.44 -16.46
C MET A 22 -7.10 -15.93 -17.28
N GLN A 23 -8.33 -15.71 -16.81
CA GLN A 23 -9.55 -16.08 -17.56
C GLN A 23 -9.81 -15.13 -18.74
N LYS A 24 -9.54 -13.83 -18.57
CA LYS A 24 -9.90 -12.80 -19.55
C LYS A 24 -8.83 -12.55 -20.60
N TYR A 25 -7.55 -12.69 -20.24
CA TYR A 25 -6.41 -12.39 -21.11
C TYR A 25 -5.55 -13.64 -21.25
N GLN A 26 -5.45 -14.16 -22.48
CA GLN A 26 -4.64 -15.36 -22.78
C GLN A 26 -3.12 -15.16 -22.66
N ALA A 27 -2.67 -13.97 -22.25
CA ALA A 27 -1.35 -13.47 -22.57
C ALA A 27 -0.30 -13.60 -21.47
N LEU A 28 -0.65 -14.00 -20.24
CA LEU A 28 0.32 -14.01 -19.12
C LEU A 28 0.35 -15.39 -18.47
N SER A 29 1.55 -15.88 -18.14
CA SER A 29 1.68 -17.08 -17.34
C SER A 29 1.30 -16.76 -15.89
N GLN A 30 0.50 -17.63 -15.26
CA GLN A 30 0.11 -17.46 -13.86
C GLN A 30 1.36 -17.37 -12.94
N SER A 31 2.40 -18.14 -13.25
CA SER A 31 3.68 -18.11 -12.53
C SER A 31 4.37 -16.75 -12.63
N TYR A 32 4.30 -16.08 -13.78
CA TYR A 32 4.86 -14.74 -13.95
C TYR A 32 4.14 -13.70 -13.09
N LEU A 33 2.80 -13.78 -12.99
CA LEU A 33 2.03 -12.87 -12.12
C LEU A 33 2.37 -13.08 -10.63
N TRP A 34 2.52 -14.33 -10.20
CA TRP A 34 2.98 -14.64 -8.85
C TRP A 34 4.43 -14.20 -8.60
N LEU A 35 5.32 -14.31 -9.59
CA LEU A 35 6.68 -13.80 -9.50
C LEU A 35 6.68 -12.27 -9.34
N LEU A 36 5.88 -11.54 -10.12
CA LEU A 36 5.73 -10.10 -9.99
C LEU A 36 5.24 -9.71 -8.58
N PHE A 37 4.25 -10.42 -8.06
CA PHE A 37 3.78 -10.20 -6.70
C PHE A 37 4.88 -10.47 -5.66
N ALA A 38 5.63 -11.57 -5.80
CA ALA A 38 6.72 -11.92 -4.90
C ALA A 38 7.83 -10.87 -4.90
N VAL A 39 8.22 -10.37 -6.08
CA VAL A 39 9.21 -9.28 -6.21
C VAL A 39 8.71 -8.03 -5.49
N HIS A 40 7.45 -7.63 -5.67
CA HIS A 40 6.87 -6.49 -4.96
C HIS A 40 6.84 -6.71 -3.44
N ALA A 41 6.45 -7.89 -2.98
CA ALA A 41 6.42 -8.22 -1.56
C ALA A 41 7.82 -8.16 -0.91
N ILE A 42 8.85 -8.62 -1.62
CA ILE A 42 10.25 -8.51 -1.17
C ILE A 42 10.67 -7.04 -1.10
N LEU A 43 10.43 -6.26 -2.15
CA LEU A 43 10.76 -4.82 -2.17
C LEU A 43 10.03 -4.06 -1.05
N CYS A 44 8.76 -4.39 -0.81
CA CYS A 44 7.97 -3.83 0.28
C CYS A 44 8.57 -4.14 1.65
N THR A 45 8.99 -5.39 1.85
CA THR A 45 9.63 -5.83 3.09
C THR A 45 10.95 -5.09 3.31
N VAL A 46 11.81 -5.01 2.30
CA VAL A 46 13.09 -4.28 2.38
C VAL A 46 12.88 -2.80 2.67
N TYR A 47 11.94 -2.16 1.98
CA TYR A 47 11.61 -0.74 2.22
C TYR A 47 11.08 -0.51 3.64
N THR A 48 10.21 -1.39 4.14
CA THR A 48 9.66 -1.29 5.48
C THR A 48 10.76 -1.42 6.54
N LEU A 49 11.69 -2.36 6.37
CA LEU A 49 12.85 -2.50 7.25
C LEU A 49 13.76 -1.27 7.21
N TYR A 50 14.00 -0.72 6.01
CA TYR A 50 14.77 0.51 5.85
C TYR A 50 14.10 1.70 6.55
N ALA A 51 12.80 1.89 6.35
CA ALA A 51 12.01 2.96 6.98
C ALA A 51 11.88 2.78 8.50
N ALA A 52 11.97 1.56 9.01
CA ALA A 52 12.02 1.32 10.46
C ALA A 52 13.35 1.76 11.09
N ALA A 53 14.44 1.72 10.32
CA ALA A 53 15.78 2.10 10.77
C ALA A 53 16.15 3.56 10.46
N THR A 54 15.37 4.27 9.64
CA THR A 54 15.71 5.61 9.12
C THR A 54 14.50 6.54 9.11
N ALA A 55 14.73 7.85 9.18
CA ALA A 55 13.66 8.82 8.96
C ALA A 55 13.14 8.70 7.52
N SER A 56 11.88 8.31 7.38
CA SER A 56 11.21 8.13 6.09
C SER A 56 10.02 9.08 5.98
N ASP A 57 9.82 9.68 4.79
CA ASP A 57 8.68 10.54 4.50
C ASP A 57 7.33 9.85 4.76
N SER A 58 7.30 8.52 4.67
CA SER A 58 6.13 7.71 4.98
C SER A 58 5.57 7.93 6.40
N VAL A 59 6.43 8.25 7.38
CA VAL A 59 6.00 8.59 8.75
C VAL A 59 5.21 9.91 8.74
N GLN A 60 5.71 10.91 8.01
CA GLN A 60 4.99 12.18 7.83
C GLN A 60 3.65 11.95 7.14
N TYR A 61 3.62 11.08 6.14
CA TYR A 61 2.41 10.79 5.36
C TYR A 61 1.33 10.15 6.23
N PHE A 62 1.72 9.22 7.10
CA PHE A 62 0.84 8.63 8.09
C PHE A 62 0.34 9.64 9.13
N ASN A 63 1.23 10.47 9.67
CA ASN A 63 0.87 11.43 10.73
C ASN A 63 -0.11 12.50 10.22
N ILE A 64 0.12 13.05 9.02
CA ILE A 64 -0.74 14.08 8.44
C ILE A 64 -2.10 13.48 8.07
N SER A 65 -2.13 12.33 7.40
CA SER A 65 -3.37 11.69 6.99
C SER A 65 -4.21 11.21 8.18
N SER A 66 -3.59 10.67 9.25
CA SER A 66 -4.29 10.18 10.45
C SER A 66 -4.80 11.29 11.38
N SER A 67 -4.28 12.51 11.28
CA SER A 67 -4.68 13.64 12.15
C SER A 67 -5.61 14.65 11.47
N THR A 68 -5.69 14.63 10.14
CA THR A 68 -6.54 15.56 9.38
C THR A 68 -7.99 15.12 9.39
N LYS A 69 -8.93 15.93 9.89
CA LYS A 69 -10.35 15.56 9.96
C LYS A 69 -11.10 15.64 8.63
N ASN A 70 -10.73 16.60 7.78
CA ASN A 70 -11.40 16.83 6.51
C ASN A 70 -10.61 16.17 5.37
N TRP A 71 -11.15 15.11 4.79
CA TRP A 71 -10.46 14.39 3.70
C TRP A 71 -10.13 15.30 2.51
N PHE A 72 -11.08 16.12 2.07
CA PHE A 72 -10.90 16.97 0.90
C PHE A 72 -9.95 18.15 1.12
N SER A 73 -9.57 18.48 2.35
CA SER A 73 -8.50 19.47 2.57
C SER A 73 -7.11 18.95 2.20
N LEU A 74 -6.97 17.63 1.99
CA LEU A 74 -5.74 17.01 1.52
C LEU A 74 -5.69 16.89 -0.01
N TRP A 75 -6.78 17.25 -0.72
CA TRP A 75 -6.82 17.14 -2.17
C TRP A 75 -5.80 18.06 -2.83
N GLY A 76 -4.93 17.48 -3.66
CA GLY A 76 -3.90 18.19 -4.40
C GLY A 76 -2.98 17.24 -5.14
N THR A 77 -1.84 17.74 -5.61
CA THR A 77 -0.84 16.99 -6.36
C THR A 77 0.43 16.72 -5.53
N SER A 78 1.33 15.88 -6.05
CA SER A 78 2.60 15.53 -5.40
C SER A 78 2.38 14.92 -4.01
N THR A 79 3.04 15.43 -2.97
CA THR A 79 2.93 14.90 -1.60
C THR A 79 1.50 14.99 -1.04
N THR A 80 0.73 16.03 -1.42
CA THR A 80 -0.65 16.18 -0.94
C THR A 80 -1.56 15.08 -1.46
N PHE A 81 -1.32 14.59 -2.68
CA PHE A 81 -2.03 13.45 -3.22
C PHE A 81 -1.81 12.18 -2.37
N ILE A 82 -0.60 11.98 -1.85
CA ILE A 82 -0.29 10.84 -0.98
C ILE A 82 -1.05 10.96 0.35
N TYR A 83 -1.15 12.16 0.93
CA TYR A 83 -1.98 12.39 2.11
C TYR A 83 -3.46 12.09 1.83
N PHE A 84 -3.97 12.58 0.71
CA PHE A 84 -5.36 12.34 0.28
C PHE A 84 -5.64 10.85 0.10
N LEU A 85 -4.73 10.12 -0.55
CA LEU A 85 -4.89 8.70 -0.84
C LEU A 85 -4.78 7.83 0.43
N SER A 86 -3.93 8.22 1.38
CA SER A 86 -3.73 7.50 2.65
C SER A 86 -4.82 7.75 3.69
N TRP A 87 -5.49 8.91 3.64
CA TRP A 87 -6.54 9.32 4.57
C TRP A 87 -7.63 8.28 4.87
N PRO A 88 -8.27 7.62 3.88
CA PRO A 88 -9.32 6.64 4.20
C PRO A 88 -8.77 5.47 5.03
N PHE A 89 -7.50 5.11 4.84
CA PHE A 89 -6.87 4.02 5.57
C PHE A 89 -6.45 4.43 6.98
N THR A 90 -5.86 5.62 7.13
CA THR A 90 -5.28 6.07 8.39
C THR A 90 -6.28 6.77 9.31
N TYR A 91 -7.22 7.54 8.78
CA TYR A 91 -8.22 8.27 9.57
C TYR A 91 -9.55 7.52 9.63
N LEU A 92 -10.14 7.14 8.49
CA LEU A 92 -11.47 6.53 8.45
C LEU A 92 -11.46 5.09 8.97
N PHE A 93 -10.52 4.26 8.51
CA PHE A 93 -10.37 2.87 8.97
C PHE A 93 -9.45 2.72 10.18
N ASN A 94 -8.78 3.80 10.60
CA ASN A 94 -7.87 3.83 11.75
C ASN A 94 -6.80 2.72 11.70
N LEU A 95 -6.28 2.42 10.51
CA LEU A 95 -5.20 1.47 10.33
C LEU A 95 -3.90 2.07 10.86
N GLY A 96 -3.06 1.25 11.47
CA GLY A 96 -1.76 1.65 11.98
C GLY A 96 -0.72 1.83 10.87
N TYR A 97 0.40 2.47 11.25
CA TYR A 97 1.48 2.83 10.33
C TYR A 97 1.96 1.68 9.44
N LEU A 98 2.17 0.49 10.03
CA LEU A 98 2.65 -0.67 9.27
C LEU A 98 1.62 -1.17 8.25
N ALA A 99 0.33 -1.15 8.58
CA ALA A 99 -0.72 -1.53 7.66
C ALA A 99 -0.81 -0.54 6.48
N THR A 100 -0.71 0.75 6.76
CA THR A 100 -0.64 1.81 5.75
C THR A 100 0.59 1.67 4.86
N MET A 101 1.75 1.38 5.45
CA MET A 101 2.99 1.12 4.73
C MET A 101 2.83 -0.03 3.74
N ILE A 102 2.24 -1.16 4.16
CA ILE A 102 2.02 -2.31 3.28
C ILE A 102 1.10 -1.97 2.10
N ILE A 103 0.10 -1.09 2.29
CA ILE A 103 -0.81 -0.65 1.22
C ILE A 103 -0.08 0.23 0.17
N PHE A 104 0.83 1.10 0.61
CA PHE A 104 1.49 2.10 -0.24
C PHE A 104 2.93 1.76 -0.61
N SER A 105 3.49 0.65 -0.10
CA SER A 105 4.86 0.25 -0.40
C SER A 105 4.96 -0.19 -1.86
N GLY A 106 5.48 0.71 -2.68
CA GLY A 106 5.48 0.62 -4.14
C GLY A 106 5.15 1.95 -4.83
N SER A 107 4.62 2.94 -4.10
CA SER A 107 4.17 4.23 -4.65
C SER A 107 4.92 5.45 -4.10
N LEU A 108 5.95 5.26 -3.26
CA LEU A 108 6.50 6.31 -2.38
C LEU A 108 7.87 6.88 -2.79
N ARG A 109 8.36 6.54 -3.98
CA ARG A 109 9.42 7.27 -4.68
C ARG A 109 9.14 7.26 -6.18
N ILE A 110 8.28 8.17 -6.62
CA ILE A 110 8.30 8.70 -7.98
C ILE A 110 8.35 10.21 -7.84
#